data_AF-A0A8H3YY45-F1
#
_entry.id   AF-A0A8H3YY45-F1
#
_cell.length_a   1.000
_cell.length_b   1.000
_cell.length_c   1.000
_cell.angle_alpha   90.00
_cell.angle_beta   90.00
_cell.angle_gamma   90.00
#
_symmetry.space_group_name_H-M   'P 1'
#
loop_
_entity.id
_entity.type
_entity.pdbx_description
1 polymer ?
#
loop_
_entity_poly.entity_id
_entity_poly.type
_entity_poly.pdbx_seq_one_letter_code
_entity_poly.pdbx_strand_id
1 'polypeptide(L)'
;MDDSIKIAGLALGMIFLGLGTGGIRATMTPFIGDQYAVTSPQLVTTDRGERKIVDRDLTLQYIYNVLYWFTNIASMSLIASTYLEKHVGFWAAYLLPLCSFWASMFLMLLCQRSFVYLLPQGNILPKATKVIVCSVQDKFRLDAAKPAFQAEKYGKIVGWDDRFVFEMKVGLVACKVMACFMPFYLCMSQMTNNLVSQAGQMRLGGIPNDTVQALNPIACVLLGPIIQKLLYPTLQKYGIPFKPIARMTSAFVLMGAAMAVAAGLHWAIYTKGPCYRLPLACPGADDGRISNDISVWTQTPIYSLLAFAEILGYTTLSEYSYSKAPTEMRSLVQALRQM
;
A
#
# COMPACT_ATOMS: atom_id res chain seq x y z
N MET A 1 -6.18 -24.96 29.52
CA MET A 1 -7.37 -24.93 28.63
C MET A 1 -7.77 -23.49 28.30
N ASP A 2 -7.75 -22.58 29.28
CA ASP A 2 -8.09 -21.17 29.08
C ASP A 2 -7.19 -20.41 28.09
N ASP A 3 -5.88 -20.69 28.07
CA ASP A 3 -4.99 -20.01 27.11
C ASP A 3 -5.23 -20.45 25.66
N SER A 4 -5.67 -21.70 25.44
CA SER A 4 -6.05 -22.19 24.13
C SER A 4 -7.29 -21.47 23.58
N ILE A 5 -8.25 -21.15 24.46
CA ILE A 5 -9.48 -20.41 24.09
C ILE A 5 -9.13 -18.96 23.74
N LYS A 6 -8.24 -18.31 24.50
CA LYS A 6 -7.76 -16.95 24.20
C LYS A 6 -7.05 -16.87 22.84
N ILE A 7 -6.16 -17.82 22.56
CA ILE A 7 -5.43 -17.89 21.29
C ILE A 7 -6.40 -18.14 20.13
N ALA A 8 -7.36 -19.07 20.29
CA ALA A 8 -8.36 -19.34 19.27
C ALA A 8 -9.25 -18.12 18.99
N GLY A 9 -9.70 -17.41 20.03
CA GLY A 9 -10.47 -16.18 19.89
C GLY A 9 -9.69 -15.08 19.18
N LEU A 10 -8.42 -14.89 19.52
CA LEU A 10 -7.53 -13.93 18.85
C LEU A 10 -7.31 -14.29 17.38
N ALA A 11 -7.03 -15.56 17.08
CA ALA A 11 -6.82 -16.05 15.72
C ALA A 11 -8.06 -15.83 14.85
N LEU A 12 -9.24 -16.17 15.37
CA LEU A 12 -10.51 -15.96 14.69
C LEU A 12 -10.79 -14.47 14.45
N GLY A 13 -10.52 -13.62 15.45
CA GLY A 13 -10.59 -12.17 15.32
C GLY A 13 -9.67 -11.61 14.22
N MET A 14 -8.42 -12.06 14.18
CA MET A 14 -7.45 -11.67 13.14
C MET A 14 -7.90 -12.09 11.73
N ILE A 15 -8.49 -13.28 11.58
CA ILE A 15 -9.03 -13.76 10.30
C ILE A 15 -10.18 -12.84 9.83
N PHE A 16 -11.15 -12.56 10.70
CA PHE A 16 -12.28 -11.70 10.34
C PHE A 16 -11.85 -10.27 10.04
N LEU A 17 -10.91 -9.71 10.83
CA LEU A 17 -10.33 -8.40 10.56
C LEU A 17 -9.58 -8.39 9.22
N GLY A 18 -8.80 -9.42 8.92
CA GLY A 18 -8.09 -9.55 7.64
C GLY A 18 -9.06 -9.60 6.45
N LEU A 19 -10.10 -10.43 6.53
CA LEU A 19 -11.13 -10.54 5.49
C LEU A 19 -11.89 -9.23 5.28
N GLY A 20 -12.33 -8.60 6.38
CA GLY A 20 -13.07 -7.33 6.33
C GLY A 20 -12.24 -6.18 5.77
N THR A 21 -11.01 -6.01 6.26
CA THR A 21 -10.12 -4.95 5.79
C THR A 21 -9.69 -5.15 4.34
N GLY A 22 -9.42 -6.39 3.91
CA GLY A 22 -9.13 -6.72 2.52
C GLY A 22 -10.29 -6.40 1.58
N GLY A 23 -11.51 -6.80 1.96
CA GLY A 23 -12.73 -6.53 1.18
C GLY A 23 -13.02 -5.03 1.00
N ILE A 24 -12.88 -4.23 2.07
CA ILE A 24 -13.07 -2.78 2.01
C ILE A 24 -11.97 -2.13 1.16
N ARG A 25 -10.71 -2.51 1.34
CA ARG A 25 -9.59 -1.95 0.55
C ARG A 25 -9.70 -2.24 -0.93
N ALA A 26 -10.23 -3.40 -1.32
CA ALA A 26 -10.43 -3.76 -2.73
C ALA A 26 -11.56 -2.95 -3.40
N THR A 27 -12.58 -2.56 -2.64
CA THR A 27 -13.81 -1.94 -3.17
C THR A 27 -13.85 -0.42 -3.01
N MET A 28 -13.25 0.14 -1.96
CA MET A 28 -13.37 1.57 -1.65
C MET A 28 -12.71 2.47 -2.71
N THR A 29 -11.50 2.15 -3.16
CA THR A 29 -10.79 2.97 -4.16
C THR A 29 -11.52 3.06 -5.50
N PRO A 30 -12.01 1.96 -6.11
CA PRO A 30 -12.83 2.05 -7.31
C PRO A 30 -14.17 2.75 -7.02
N PHE A 31 -14.83 2.45 -5.89
CA PHE A 31 -16.10 3.08 -5.52
C PHE A 31 -16.03 4.62 -5.47
N ILE A 32 -14.95 5.18 -4.93
CA ILE A 32 -14.72 6.64 -4.89
C ILE A 32 -14.56 7.20 -6.32
N GLY A 33 -13.79 6.54 -7.18
CA GLY A 33 -13.60 6.98 -8.56
C GLY A 33 -14.91 6.92 -9.38
N ASP A 34 -15.71 5.90 -9.10
CA ASP A 34 -17.00 5.64 -9.72
C ASP A 34 -18.08 6.67 -9.34
N GLN A 35 -17.94 7.37 -8.20
CA GLN A 35 -18.82 8.49 -7.85
C GLN A 35 -18.69 9.67 -8.83
N TYR A 36 -17.54 9.80 -9.51
CA TYR A 36 -17.36 10.79 -10.56
C TYR A 36 -17.81 10.22 -11.92
N ALA A 37 -19.13 10.21 -12.14
CA ALA A 37 -19.75 9.63 -13.34
C ALA A 37 -19.55 10.43 -14.64
N VAL A 38 -18.99 11.64 -14.55
CA VAL A 38 -18.82 12.53 -15.71
C VAL A 38 -17.70 11.99 -16.60
N THR A 39 -18.10 11.42 -17.74
CA THR A 39 -17.20 10.73 -18.68
C THR A 39 -16.76 11.61 -19.84
N SER A 40 -17.51 12.68 -20.14
CA SER A 40 -17.16 13.66 -21.18
C SER A 40 -16.55 14.92 -20.57
N PRO A 41 -15.53 15.52 -21.20
CA PRO A 41 -14.97 16.80 -20.76
C PRO A 41 -16.07 17.87 -20.86
N GLN A 42 -16.47 18.41 -19.71
CA GLN A 42 -17.46 19.47 -19.64
C GLN A 42 -16.77 20.83 -19.54
N LEU A 43 -17.22 21.78 -20.36
CA LEU A 43 -16.88 23.19 -20.22
C LEU A 43 -17.66 23.74 -19.04
N VAL A 44 -17.04 23.75 -17.86
CA VAL A 44 -17.62 24.38 -16.68
C VAL A 44 -17.22 25.85 -16.69
N THR A 45 -18.21 26.72 -16.70
CA THR A 45 -17.99 28.16 -16.53
C THR A 45 -17.95 28.41 -15.03
N THR A 46 -16.79 28.82 -14.50
CA THR A 46 -16.64 29.19 -13.08
C THR A 46 -17.52 30.43 -12.81
N ASP A 47 -17.96 30.66 -11.58
CA ASP A 47 -18.72 31.88 -11.16
C ASP A 47 -18.01 33.21 -11.54
N ARG A 48 -16.72 33.14 -11.85
CA ARG A 48 -15.88 34.25 -12.36
C ARG A 48 -15.87 34.42 -13.89
N GLY A 49 -16.69 33.67 -14.63
CA GLY A 49 -16.77 33.71 -16.10
C GLY A 49 -15.67 32.96 -16.85
N GLU A 50 -14.74 32.29 -16.16
CA GLU A 50 -13.69 31.50 -16.80
C GLU A 50 -14.22 30.15 -17.30
N ARG A 51 -14.07 29.89 -18.60
CA ARG A 51 -14.35 28.58 -19.21
C ARG A 51 -13.18 27.64 -18.94
N LYS A 52 -13.38 26.63 -18.09
CA LYS A 52 -12.38 25.58 -17.85
C LYS A 52 -12.90 24.26 -18.39
N ILE A 53 -12.06 23.59 -19.18
CA ILE A 53 -12.31 22.22 -19.62
C ILE A 53 -12.00 21.34 -18.41
N VAL A 54 -13.02 20.73 -17.83
CA VAL A 54 -12.83 19.78 -16.73
C VAL A 54 -12.50 18.43 -17.34
N ASP A 55 -11.22 18.08 -17.28
CA ASP A 55 -10.74 16.76 -17.66
C ASP A 55 -10.99 15.77 -16.50
N ARG A 56 -11.55 14.60 -16.85
CA ARG A 56 -11.87 13.54 -15.89
C ARG A 56 -10.60 13.02 -15.23
N ASP A 57 -9.53 12.84 -16.00
CA ASP A 57 -8.30 12.24 -15.50
C ASP A 57 -7.62 13.16 -14.47
N LEU A 58 -7.62 14.47 -14.73
CA LEU A 58 -7.07 15.48 -13.81
C LEU A 58 -7.89 15.56 -12.51
N THR A 59 -9.21 15.46 -12.62
CA THR A 59 -10.12 15.50 -11.46
C THR A 59 -10.00 14.25 -10.60
N LEU A 60 -9.95 13.06 -11.21
CA LEU A 60 -9.69 11.81 -10.50
C LEU A 60 -8.32 11.82 -9.82
N GLN A 61 -7.29 12.33 -10.50
CA GLN A 61 -5.96 12.49 -9.91
C GLN A 61 -6.01 13.39 -8.67
N TYR A 62 -6.75 14.50 -8.71
CA TYR A 62 -6.95 15.37 -7.55
C TYR A 62 -7.65 14.63 -6.40
N ILE A 63 -8.76 13.93 -6.68
CA ILE A 63 -9.51 13.15 -5.66
C ILE A 63 -8.60 12.10 -5.01
N TYR A 64 -7.83 11.34 -5.80
CA TYR A 64 -6.92 10.33 -5.28
C TYR A 64 -5.74 10.93 -4.49
N ASN A 65 -5.23 12.10 -4.89
CA ASN A 65 -4.22 12.82 -4.12
C ASN A 65 -4.79 13.27 -2.77
N VAL A 66 -6.00 13.80 -2.74
CA VAL A 66 -6.68 14.19 -1.49
C VAL A 66 -6.92 12.96 -0.60
N LEU A 67 -7.38 11.85 -1.17
CA LEU A 67 -7.53 10.57 -0.46
C LEU A 67 -6.21 10.09 0.16
N TYR A 68 -5.10 10.19 -0.58
CA TYR A 68 -3.77 9.85 -0.09
C TYR A 68 -3.37 10.73 1.11
N TRP A 69 -3.60 12.04 1.04
CA TRP A 69 -3.35 12.96 2.14
C TRP A 69 -4.18 12.60 3.39
N PHE A 70 -5.49 12.40 3.24
CA PHE A 70 -6.35 11.99 4.35
C PHE A 70 -5.94 10.63 4.93
N THR A 71 -5.52 9.68 4.10
CA THR A 71 -5.07 8.35 4.58
C THR A 71 -3.83 8.46 5.44
N ASN A 72 -2.83 9.25 5.02
CA ASN A 72 -1.64 9.47 5.85
C ASN A 72 -1.96 10.19 7.15
N ILE A 73 -2.83 11.21 7.13
CA ILE A 73 -3.28 11.89 8.35
C ILE A 73 -4.03 10.92 9.27
N ALA A 74 -4.95 10.14 8.73
CA ALA A 74 -5.72 9.15 9.49
C ALA A 74 -4.82 8.07 10.08
N SER A 75 -3.73 7.68 9.41
CA SER A 75 -2.78 6.70 9.94
C SER A 75 -2.02 7.20 11.19
N MET A 76 -1.98 8.51 11.46
CA MET A 76 -1.47 9.07 12.71
C MET A 76 -2.36 8.73 13.92
N SER A 77 -3.58 8.22 13.71
CA SER A 77 -4.42 7.66 14.79
C SER A 77 -3.73 6.53 15.57
N LEU A 78 -2.67 5.94 15.01
CA LEU A 78 -1.79 5.01 15.72
C LEU A 78 -1.20 5.62 17.00
N ILE A 79 -0.91 6.92 17.02
CA ILE A 79 -0.43 7.61 18.23
C ILE A 79 -1.51 7.52 19.32
N ALA A 80 -2.75 7.87 19.00
CA ALA A 80 -3.85 7.79 19.96
C ALA A 80 -4.05 6.36 20.48
N SER A 81 -4.04 5.36 19.58
CA SER A 81 -4.22 3.94 19.94
C SER A 81 -3.12 3.44 20.88
N THR A 82 -1.85 3.73 20.57
CA THR A 82 -0.69 3.28 21.37
C THR A 82 -0.60 3.94 22.75
N TYR A 83 -1.01 5.21 22.88
CA TYR A 83 -1.12 5.85 24.18
C TYR A 83 -2.29 5.31 25.00
N LEU A 84 -3.41 4.97 24.35
CA LEU A 84 -4.57 4.37 25.01
C LEU A 84 -4.23 2.97 25.54
N GLU A 85 -3.47 2.19 24.77
CA GLU A 85 -2.92 0.91 25.21
C GLU A 85 -2.03 1.06 26.45
N LYS A 86 -1.10 2.03 26.43
CA LYS A 86 -0.15 2.25 27.53
C LYS A 86 -0.81 2.72 28.83
N HIS A 87 -1.81 3.61 28.75
CA HIS A 87 -2.39 4.27 29.92
C HIS A 87 -3.70 3.64 30.43
N VAL A 88 -4.48 2.98 29.57
CA VAL A 88 -5.79 2.40 29.92
C VAL A 88 -5.80 0.90 29.74
N GLY A 89 -5.21 0.42 28.63
CA GLY A 89 -5.09 -1.00 28.30
C GLY A 89 -5.65 -1.37 26.94
N PHE A 90 -5.41 -2.62 26.53
CA PHE A 90 -5.72 -3.13 25.19
C PHE A 90 -7.20 -3.02 24.78
N TRP A 91 -8.14 -3.19 25.72
CA TRP A 91 -9.57 -3.13 25.40
C TRP A 91 -9.99 -1.75 24.85
N ALA A 92 -9.41 -0.67 25.40
CA ALA A 92 -9.70 0.69 24.97
C ALA A 92 -9.06 0.96 23.60
N ALA A 93 -7.85 0.46 23.38
CA ALA A 93 -7.16 0.55 22.09
C ALA A 93 -7.93 -0.15 20.95
N TYR A 94 -8.59 -1.28 21.23
CA TYR A 94 -9.46 -1.98 20.27
C TYR A 94 -10.85 -1.34 20.11
N LEU A 95 -11.37 -0.67 21.15
CA LEU A 95 -12.66 0.02 21.10
C LEU A 95 -12.63 1.23 20.17
N LEU A 96 -11.51 1.98 20.15
CA LEU A 96 -11.33 3.16 19.30
C LEU A 96 -11.60 2.89 17.79
N PRO A 97 -10.95 1.91 17.14
CA PRO A 97 -11.25 1.60 15.75
C PRO A 97 -12.64 1.00 15.56
N LEU A 98 -13.18 0.27 16.55
CA LEU A 98 -14.54 -0.28 16.48
C LEU A 98 -15.60 0.83 16.44
N CYS A 99 -15.50 1.83 17.32
CA CYS A 99 -16.40 2.99 17.32
C CYS A 99 -16.25 3.81 16.03
N SER A 100 -15.02 4.04 15.57
CA SER A 100 -14.75 4.76 14.31
C SER A 100 -15.36 4.05 13.10
N PHE A 101 -15.26 2.72 13.06
CA PHE A 101 -15.85 1.90 12.00
C PHE A 101 -17.38 2.00 11.98
N TRP A 102 -18.03 1.85 13.15
CA TRP A 102 -19.50 1.98 13.25
C TRP A 102 -19.99 3.38 12.91
N ALA A 103 -19.30 4.43 13.33
CA ALA A 103 -19.62 5.80 12.95
C ALA A 103 -19.53 6.00 11.44
N SER A 104 -18.48 5.47 10.80
CA SER A 104 -18.30 5.52 9.34
C SER A 104 -19.38 4.75 8.59
N MET A 105 -19.76 3.56 9.10
CA MET A 105 -20.83 2.75 8.53
C MET A 105 -22.18 3.47 8.60
N PHE A 106 -22.50 4.09 9.74
CA PHE A 106 -23.71 4.86 9.91
C PHE A 106 -23.77 6.06 8.95
N LEU A 107 -22.67 6.78 8.80
CA LEU A 107 -22.57 7.88 7.81
C LEU A 107 -22.79 7.40 6.38
N MET A 108 -22.20 6.25 5.99
CA MET A 108 -22.45 5.68 4.66
C MET A 108 -23.91 5.31 4.43
N LEU A 109 -24.59 4.75 5.44
CA LEU A 109 -26.03 4.43 5.34
C LEU A 109 -26.90 5.68 5.23
N LEU A 110 -26.54 6.77 5.89
CA LEU A 110 -27.24 8.05 5.74
C LEU A 110 -27.03 8.63 4.33
N CYS A 111 -25.81 8.56 3.81
CA CYS A 111 -25.45 9.09 2.49
C CYS A 111 -25.81 8.16 1.32
N GLN A 112 -26.35 6.96 1.57
CA GLN A 112 -26.56 5.93 0.54
C GLN A 112 -27.37 6.42 -0.66
N ARG A 113 -28.35 7.31 -0.43
CA ARG A 113 -29.22 7.84 -1.49
C ARG A 113 -28.50 8.79 -2.46
N SER A 114 -27.35 9.31 -2.07
CA SER A 114 -26.55 10.23 -2.90
C SER A 114 -25.52 9.51 -3.76
N PHE A 115 -25.30 8.20 -3.56
CA PHE A 115 -24.27 7.47 -4.29
C PHE A 115 -24.74 7.08 -5.69
N VAL A 116 -23.79 7.10 -6.63
CA VAL A 116 -23.99 6.59 -7.99
C VAL A 116 -23.76 5.08 -7.96
N TYR A 117 -24.76 4.33 -8.42
CA TYR A 117 -24.69 2.88 -8.57
C TYR A 117 -24.48 2.52 -10.04
N LEU A 118 -23.36 1.87 -10.36
CA LEU A 118 -23.10 1.35 -11.70
C LEU A 118 -23.78 0.00 -11.92
N LEU A 119 -24.18 -0.25 -13.17
CA LEU A 119 -24.69 -1.54 -13.61
C LEU A 119 -23.60 -2.62 -13.47
N PRO A 120 -23.93 -3.83 -13.00
CA PRO A 120 -22.95 -4.89 -12.83
C PRO A 120 -22.31 -5.25 -14.17
N GLN A 121 -20.99 -5.09 -14.26
CA GLN A 121 -20.21 -5.52 -15.42
C GLN A 121 -20.06 -7.05 -15.45
N GLY A 122 -19.97 -7.63 -16.64
CA GLY A 122 -19.84 -9.08 -16.81
C GLY A 122 -18.56 -9.65 -16.20
N ASN A 123 -18.61 -10.89 -15.71
CA ASN A 123 -17.45 -11.53 -15.10
C ASN A 123 -16.40 -11.91 -16.16
N ILE A 124 -15.24 -11.27 -16.11
CA ILE A 124 -14.13 -11.47 -17.06
C ILE A 124 -13.17 -12.58 -16.62
N LEU A 125 -13.17 -12.96 -15.33
CA LEU A 125 -12.32 -14.04 -14.80
C LEU A 125 -12.44 -15.34 -15.62
N PRO A 126 -13.65 -15.88 -15.89
CA PRO A 126 -13.79 -17.14 -16.61
C PRO A 126 -13.21 -17.10 -18.01
N LYS A 127 -13.31 -15.95 -18.70
CA LYS A 127 -12.71 -15.74 -20.02
C LYS A 127 -11.18 -15.72 -19.91
N ALA A 128 -10.63 -14.99 -18.94
CA ALA A 128 -9.19 -14.94 -18.68
C ALA A 128 -8.61 -16.31 -18.32
N THR A 129 -9.29 -17.08 -17.46
CA THR A 129 -8.87 -18.44 -17.09
C THR A 129 -8.82 -19.37 -18.29
N LYS A 130 -9.81 -19.31 -19.19
CA LYS A 130 -9.81 -20.10 -20.43
C LYS A 130 -8.62 -19.77 -21.33
N VAL A 131 -8.30 -18.48 -21.49
CA VAL A 131 -7.12 -18.04 -22.27
C VAL A 131 -5.82 -18.57 -21.66
N ILE A 132 -5.67 -18.53 -20.33
CA ILE A 132 -4.50 -19.08 -19.63
C ILE A 132 -4.41 -20.59 -19.85
N VAL A 133 -5.50 -21.33 -19.68
CA VAL A 133 -5.53 -22.79 -19.89
C VAL A 133 -5.14 -23.16 -21.33
N CYS A 134 -5.69 -22.46 -22.33
CA CYS A 134 -5.28 -22.65 -23.74
C CYS A 134 -3.79 -22.34 -23.95
N SER A 135 -3.26 -21.30 -23.29
CA SER A 135 -1.84 -20.94 -23.39
C SER A 135 -0.92 -21.99 -22.76
N VAL A 136 -1.32 -22.58 -21.63
CA VAL A 136 -0.56 -23.64 -20.93
C VAL A 136 -0.50 -24.92 -21.76
N GLN A 137 -1.61 -25.30 -22.39
CA GLN A 137 -1.68 -26.48 -23.28
C GLN A 137 -0.69 -26.39 -24.46
N ASP A 138 -0.35 -25.17 -24.90
CA ASP A 138 0.55 -24.92 -26.02
C ASP A 138 1.97 -24.46 -25.63
N LYS A 139 2.45 -24.92 -24.47
CA LYS A 139 3.79 -24.64 -23.91
C LYS A 139 3.98 -23.18 -23.48
N PHE A 140 2.99 -22.61 -22.77
CA PHE A 140 3.00 -21.24 -22.25
C PHE A 140 3.12 -20.13 -23.32
N ARG A 141 2.70 -20.42 -24.56
CA ARG A 141 2.65 -19.41 -25.62
C ARG A 141 1.28 -18.72 -25.61
N LEU A 142 1.22 -17.49 -25.12
CA LEU A 142 0.00 -16.67 -25.15
C LEU A 142 -0.54 -16.44 -26.56
N ASP A 143 0.34 -16.40 -27.56
CA ASP A 143 -0.07 -16.26 -28.96
C ASP A 143 -0.85 -17.47 -29.49
N ALA A 144 -0.77 -18.63 -28.81
CA ALA A 144 -1.56 -19.83 -29.13
C ALA A 144 -3.01 -19.75 -28.65
N ALA A 145 -3.34 -18.79 -27.77
CA ALA A 145 -4.72 -18.55 -27.35
C ALA A 145 -5.48 -17.61 -28.30
N LYS A 146 -4.84 -17.14 -29.39
CA LYS A 146 -5.52 -16.33 -30.40
C LYS A 146 -6.61 -17.13 -31.11
N PRO A 147 -7.79 -16.53 -31.37
CA PRO A 147 -8.87 -17.12 -32.14
C PRO A 147 -8.43 -17.82 -33.43
N ALA A 148 -7.60 -17.16 -34.24
CA ALA A 148 -7.11 -17.73 -35.50
C ALA A 148 -6.31 -19.03 -35.28
N PHE A 149 -5.43 -19.05 -34.26
CA PHE A 149 -4.61 -20.22 -33.95
C PHE A 149 -5.43 -21.38 -33.36
N GLN A 150 -6.42 -21.08 -32.51
CA GLN A 150 -7.31 -22.10 -31.94
C GLN A 150 -8.28 -22.69 -32.98
N ALA A 151 -8.73 -21.88 -33.93
CA ALA A 151 -9.54 -22.34 -35.05
C ALA A 151 -8.73 -23.24 -36.00
N GLU A 152 -7.50 -22.85 -36.34
CA GLU A 152 -6.65 -23.61 -37.26
C GLU A 152 -6.14 -24.93 -36.67
N LYS A 153 -5.71 -24.93 -35.40
CA LYS A 153 -5.07 -26.10 -34.78
C LYS A 153 -6.05 -27.03 -34.06
N TYR A 154 -7.10 -26.49 -33.46
CA TYR A 154 -8.03 -27.26 -32.62
C TYR A 154 -9.48 -27.23 -33.13
N GLY A 155 -9.79 -26.49 -34.20
CA GLY A 155 -11.15 -26.34 -34.72
C GLY A 155 -12.11 -25.68 -33.74
N LYS A 156 -11.61 -24.96 -32.72
CA LYS A 156 -12.43 -24.35 -31.66
C LYS A 156 -12.71 -22.89 -31.94
N ILE A 157 -14.00 -22.54 -31.98
CA ILE A 157 -14.44 -21.14 -31.98
C ILE A 157 -14.44 -20.65 -30.54
N VAL A 158 -13.62 -19.63 -30.27
CA VAL A 158 -13.44 -19.05 -28.94
C VAL A 158 -14.22 -17.73 -28.83
N GLY A 159 -14.76 -17.44 -27.64
CA GLY A 159 -15.61 -16.26 -27.39
C GLY A 159 -14.83 -15.01 -26.93
N TRP A 160 -13.59 -14.84 -27.37
CA TRP A 160 -12.72 -13.71 -27.03
C TRP A 160 -11.95 -13.24 -28.27
N ASP A 161 -11.55 -11.96 -28.30
CA ASP A 161 -10.88 -11.34 -29.46
C ASP A 161 -9.35 -11.37 -29.35
N ASP A 162 -8.65 -11.19 -30.47
CA ASP A 162 -7.18 -11.02 -30.55
C ASP A 162 -6.68 -9.90 -29.63
N ARG A 163 -7.43 -8.80 -29.55
CA ARG A 163 -7.12 -7.66 -28.69
C ARG A 163 -7.10 -8.07 -27.21
N PHE A 164 -8.04 -8.91 -26.79
CA PHE A 164 -8.10 -9.42 -25.42
C PHE A 164 -6.87 -10.26 -25.08
N VAL A 165 -6.41 -11.11 -26.01
CA VAL A 165 -5.19 -11.91 -25.83
C VAL A 165 -3.95 -11.02 -25.74
N PHE A 166 -3.87 -9.96 -26.55
CA PHE A 166 -2.79 -8.97 -26.47
C PHE A 166 -2.79 -8.23 -25.13
N GLU A 167 -3.96 -7.77 -24.69
CA GLU A 167 -4.15 -7.11 -23.40
C GLU A 167 -3.75 -8.03 -22.23
N MET A 168 -4.10 -9.32 -22.28
CA MET A 168 -3.63 -10.32 -21.30
C MET A 168 -2.11 -10.49 -21.30
N LYS A 169 -1.46 -10.47 -22.47
CA LYS A 169 0.01 -10.53 -22.57
C LYS A 169 0.66 -9.32 -21.90
N VAL A 170 0.12 -8.11 -22.13
CA VAL A 170 0.59 -6.89 -21.46
C VAL A 170 0.38 -6.96 -19.94
N GLY A 171 -0.80 -7.44 -19.51
CA GLY A 171 -1.13 -7.64 -18.10
C GLY A 171 -0.16 -8.61 -17.40
N LEU A 172 0.18 -9.74 -18.02
CA LEU A 172 1.14 -10.71 -17.47
C LEU A 172 2.57 -10.15 -17.37
N VAL A 173 2.99 -9.34 -18.34
CA VAL A 173 4.28 -8.61 -18.25
C VAL A 173 4.25 -7.62 -17.10
N ALA A 174 3.14 -6.93 -16.87
CA ALA A 174 2.97 -6.05 -15.71
C ALA A 174 3.02 -6.84 -14.39
N CYS A 175 2.37 -8.02 -14.34
CA CYS A 175 2.41 -8.91 -13.17
C CYS A 175 3.83 -9.36 -12.84
N LYS A 176 4.67 -9.63 -13.87
CA LYS A 176 6.10 -9.93 -13.66
C LYS A 176 6.82 -8.79 -12.95
N VAL A 177 6.55 -7.53 -13.32
CA VAL A 177 7.14 -6.35 -12.66
C VAL A 177 6.63 -6.23 -11.22
N MET A 178 5.35 -6.51 -10.97
CA MET A 178 4.79 -6.52 -9.60
C MET A 178 5.43 -7.61 -8.74
N ALA A 179 5.67 -8.80 -9.29
CA ALA A 179 6.35 -9.87 -8.56
C ALA A 179 7.77 -9.46 -8.13
N CYS A 180 8.48 -8.65 -8.94
CA CYS A 180 9.78 -8.09 -8.54
C CYS A 180 9.69 -7.11 -7.35
N PHE A 181 8.50 -6.60 -7.01
CA PHE A 181 8.30 -5.78 -5.83
C PHE A 181 8.16 -6.59 -4.54
N MET A 182 8.05 -7.92 -4.57
CA MET A 182 7.94 -8.73 -3.35
C MET A 182 9.02 -8.43 -2.29
N PRO A 183 10.31 -8.30 -2.61
CA PRO A 183 11.33 -7.90 -1.65
C PRO A 183 11.09 -6.50 -1.06
N PHE A 184 10.55 -5.57 -1.86
CA PHE A 184 10.20 -4.22 -1.42
C PHE A 184 9.09 -4.27 -0.36
N TYR A 185 8.05 -5.06 -0.59
CA TYR A 185 6.98 -5.29 0.39
C TYR A 185 7.52 -5.92 1.68
N LEU A 186 8.43 -6.90 1.57
CA LEU A 186 9.06 -7.53 2.73
C LEU A 186 9.86 -6.54 3.59
N CYS A 187 10.62 -5.63 2.95
CA CYS A 187 11.35 -4.58 3.66
C CYS A 187 10.40 -3.58 4.33
N MET A 188 9.29 -3.21 3.67
CA MET A 188 8.29 -2.32 4.26
C MET A 188 7.58 -2.97 5.45
N SER A 189 7.34 -4.28 5.41
CA SER A 189 6.77 -5.02 6.53
C SER A 189 7.69 -5.09 7.77
N GLN A 190 8.99 -4.76 7.63
CA GLN A 190 9.89 -4.66 8.79
C GLN A 190 9.49 -3.52 9.72
N MET A 191 8.85 -2.49 9.18
CA MET A 191 8.44 -1.29 9.90
C MET A 191 7.44 -1.58 11.02
N THR A 192 6.55 -2.54 10.81
CA THR A 192 5.49 -2.90 11.76
C THR A 192 5.89 -4.03 12.72
N ASN A 193 7.05 -4.66 12.50
CA ASN A 193 7.50 -5.82 13.26
C ASN A 193 8.89 -5.57 13.85
N ASN A 194 9.95 -5.78 13.06
CA ASN A 194 11.32 -5.79 13.57
C ASN A 194 11.81 -4.42 14.03
N LEU A 195 11.42 -3.34 13.36
CA LEU A 195 11.78 -1.98 13.79
C LEU A 195 11.11 -1.59 15.13
N VAL A 196 9.91 -2.10 15.37
CA VAL A 196 9.19 -1.94 16.65
C VAL A 196 9.88 -2.73 17.76
N SER A 197 10.24 -3.98 17.49
CA SER A 197 11.02 -4.80 18.44
C SER A 197 12.38 -4.17 18.74
N GLN A 198 13.04 -3.61 17.73
CA GLN A 198 14.29 -2.86 17.89
C GLN A 198 14.08 -1.61 18.76
N ALA A 199 12.98 -0.87 18.57
CA ALA A 199 12.64 0.28 19.41
C ALA A 199 12.43 -0.10 20.87
N GLY A 200 11.87 -1.28 21.13
CA GLY A 200 11.71 -1.83 22.49
C GLY A 200 13.04 -2.03 23.24
N GLN A 201 14.15 -2.20 22.53
CA GLN A 201 15.49 -2.35 23.10
C GLN A 201 16.22 -1.01 23.30
N MET A 202 15.60 0.11 22.94
CA MET A 202 16.16 1.46 22.99
C MET A 202 15.54 2.28 24.13
N ARG A 203 16.15 3.42 24.46
CA ARG A 203 15.60 4.38 25.42
C ARG A 203 14.43 5.13 24.80
N LEU A 204 13.23 4.77 25.24
CA LEU A 204 11.95 5.26 24.74
C LEU A 204 11.49 6.59 25.35
N GLY A 205 12.08 7.02 26.47
CA GLY A 205 11.78 8.32 27.08
C GLY A 205 10.32 8.52 27.49
N GLY A 206 9.60 7.44 27.79
CA GLY A 206 8.18 7.48 28.16
C GLY A 206 7.20 7.35 26.99
N ILE A 207 7.66 7.15 25.76
CA ILE A 207 6.83 6.89 24.58
C ILE A 207 6.64 5.37 24.39
N PRO A 208 5.49 4.85 23.92
CA PRO A 208 5.38 3.47 23.48
C PRO A 208 6.31 3.16 22.28
N ASN A 209 6.84 1.95 22.22
CA ASN A 209 7.65 1.45 21.09
C ASN A 209 6.86 1.45 19.77
N ASP A 210 5.56 1.19 19.84
CA ASP A 210 4.69 1.16 18.66
C ASP A 210 4.43 2.55 18.06
N THR A 211 4.55 3.61 18.86
CA THR A 211 4.36 5.00 18.39
C THR A 211 5.41 5.39 17.34
N VAL A 212 6.58 4.73 17.34
CA VAL A 212 7.65 5.01 16.38
C VAL A 212 7.23 4.71 14.93
N GLN A 213 6.28 3.79 14.74
CA GLN A 213 5.70 3.51 13.42
C GLN A 213 4.99 4.72 12.80
N ALA A 214 4.49 5.66 13.63
CA ALA A 214 3.85 6.89 13.16
C ALA A 214 4.85 7.85 12.49
N LEU A 215 6.16 7.64 12.63
CA LEU A 215 7.18 8.42 11.93
C LEU A 215 7.10 8.26 10.41
N ASN A 216 6.67 7.10 9.89
CA ASN A 216 6.54 6.89 8.46
C ASN A 216 5.47 7.79 7.81
N PRO A 217 4.20 7.76 8.24
CA PRO A 217 3.20 8.65 7.64
C PRO A 217 3.49 10.14 7.86
N ILE A 218 4.11 10.51 8.99
CA ILE A 218 4.62 11.87 9.21
C ILE A 218 5.66 12.22 8.14
N ALA A 219 6.65 11.34 7.93
CA ALA A 219 7.67 11.54 6.90
C ALA A 219 7.06 11.56 5.49
N CYS A 220 6.06 10.73 5.18
CA CYS A 220 5.35 10.75 3.90
C CYS A 220 4.64 12.08 3.64
N VAL A 221 3.96 12.62 4.67
CA VAL A 221 3.29 13.93 4.61
C VAL A 221 4.29 15.07 4.39
N LEU A 222 5.45 15.03 5.05
CA LEU A 222 6.47 16.08 4.92
C LEU A 222 7.25 15.96 3.60
N LEU A 223 7.64 14.74 3.21
CA LEU A 223 8.45 14.49 2.02
C LEU A 223 7.64 14.50 0.72
N GLY A 224 6.36 14.15 0.75
CA GLY A 224 5.47 14.18 -0.40
C GLY A 224 5.53 15.49 -1.22
N PRO A 225 5.26 16.67 -0.61
CA PRO A 225 5.35 17.94 -1.32
C PRO A 225 6.78 18.30 -1.70
N ILE A 226 7.79 17.89 -0.92
CA ILE A 226 9.20 18.14 -1.25
C ILE A 226 9.58 17.38 -2.52
N ILE A 227 9.22 16.11 -2.64
CA ILE A 227 9.50 15.30 -3.84
C ILE A 227 8.77 15.90 -5.06
N GLN A 228 7.50 16.28 -4.90
CA GLN A 228 6.70 16.80 -6.00
C GLN A 228 7.14 18.20 -6.46
N LYS A 229 7.43 19.12 -5.53
CA LYS A 229 7.74 20.52 -5.82
C LYS A 229 9.22 20.85 -5.95
N LEU A 230 10.11 20.00 -5.42
CA LEU A 230 11.56 20.22 -5.46
C LEU A 230 12.26 19.15 -6.31
N LEU A 231 12.10 17.86 -5.98
CA LEU A 231 12.87 16.80 -6.63
C LEU A 231 12.52 16.65 -8.12
N TYR A 232 11.24 16.51 -8.47
CA TYR A 232 10.83 16.37 -9.87
C TYR A 232 11.22 17.57 -10.76
N PRO A 233 10.94 18.83 -10.39
CA PRO A 233 11.33 19.96 -11.23
C PRO A 233 12.84 20.18 -11.27
N THR A 234 13.59 19.86 -10.22
CA THR A 234 15.06 19.94 -10.27
C THR A 234 15.65 18.91 -11.23
N LEU A 235 15.20 17.65 -11.19
CA LEU A 235 15.62 16.63 -12.17
C LEU A 235 15.29 17.04 -13.61
N GLN A 236 14.11 17.66 -13.82
CA GLN A 236 13.74 18.20 -15.13
C GLN A 236 14.64 19.36 -15.57
N LYS A 237 15.01 20.27 -14.65
CA LYS A 237 15.98 21.34 -14.93
C LYS A 237 17.35 20.81 -15.34
N TYR A 238 17.78 19.69 -14.75
CA TYR A 238 19.02 19.00 -15.13
C TYR A 238 18.88 18.09 -16.37
N GLY A 239 17.72 18.08 -17.04
CA GLY A 239 17.50 17.31 -18.26
C GLY A 239 17.40 15.78 -18.04
N ILE A 240 17.22 15.31 -16.80
CA ILE A 240 17.11 13.88 -16.49
C ILE A 240 15.63 13.48 -16.53
N PRO A 241 15.18 12.70 -17.55
CA PRO A 241 13.80 12.26 -17.61
C PRO A 241 13.56 11.18 -16.54
N PHE A 242 12.94 11.56 -15.43
CA PHE A 242 12.66 10.64 -14.33
C PHE A 242 11.44 9.75 -14.63
N LYS A 243 11.66 8.79 -15.54
CA LYS A 243 10.67 7.81 -16.01
C LYS A 243 10.24 6.85 -14.88
N PRO A 244 9.07 6.21 -14.98
CA PRO A 244 8.55 5.30 -13.96
C PRO A 244 9.55 4.22 -13.51
N ILE A 245 10.26 3.58 -14.45
CA ILE A 245 11.24 2.53 -14.12
C ILE A 245 12.42 3.11 -13.31
N ALA A 246 12.92 4.30 -13.64
CA ALA A 246 14.00 4.95 -12.91
C ALA A 246 13.58 5.32 -11.47
N ARG A 247 12.33 5.78 -11.29
CA ARG A 247 11.73 6.02 -9.96
C ARG A 247 11.73 4.76 -9.13
N MET A 248 11.23 3.66 -9.70
CA MET A 248 11.22 2.35 -9.03
C MET A 248 12.64 1.91 -8.65
N THR A 249 13.62 1.99 -9.56
CA THR A 249 15.01 1.63 -9.25
C THR A 249 15.58 2.46 -8.11
N SER A 250 15.37 3.79 -8.11
CA SER A 250 15.81 4.64 -7.00
C SER A 250 15.14 4.29 -5.67
N ALA A 251 13.87 3.87 -5.69
CA ALA A 251 13.16 3.40 -4.50
C ALA A 251 13.80 2.13 -3.93
N PHE A 252 14.18 1.16 -4.77
CA PHE A 252 14.89 -0.04 -4.31
C PHE A 252 16.26 0.27 -3.70
N VAL A 253 17.01 1.21 -4.28
CA VAL A 253 18.31 1.64 -3.73
C VAL A 253 18.13 2.27 -2.35
N LEU A 254 17.15 3.17 -2.20
CA LEU A 254 16.84 3.81 -0.93
C LEU A 254 16.31 2.83 0.12
N MET A 255 15.51 1.85 -0.32
CA MET A 255 15.06 0.74 0.53
C MET A 255 16.25 -0.07 1.07
N GLY A 256 17.19 -0.43 0.20
CA GLY A 256 18.43 -1.11 0.59
C GLY A 256 19.26 -0.29 1.57
N ALA A 257 19.38 1.03 1.33
CA ALA A 257 20.07 1.94 2.24
C ALA A 257 19.37 2.03 3.60
N ALA A 258 18.02 2.08 3.64
CA ALA A 258 17.26 2.08 4.88
C ALA A 258 17.51 0.81 5.70
N MET A 259 17.53 -0.36 5.06
CA MET A 259 17.84 -1.62 5.71
C MET A 259 19.29 -1.69 6.20
N ALA A 260 20.24 -1.14 5.46
CA ALA A 260 21.64 -1.05 5.89
C ALA A 260 21.79 -0.15 7.14
N VAL A 261 21.10 0.99 7.17
CA VAL A 261 21.07 1.88 8.34
C VAL A 261 20.41 1.20 9.54
N ALA A 262 19.32 0.45 9.32
CA ALA A 262 18.66 -0.33 10.38
C ALA A 262 19.57 -1.42 10.96
N ALA A 263 20.32 -2.13 10.11
CA ALA A 263 21.31 -3.12 10.55
C ALA A 263 22.48 -2.47 11.30
N GLY A 264 22.97 -1.32 10.82
CA GLY A 264 24.02 -0.55 11.50
C GLY A 264 23.57 -0.03 12.87
N LEU A 265 22.33 0.44 12.97
CA LEU A 265 21.73 0.82 14.24
C LEU A 265 21.59 -0.37 15.18
N HIS A 266 21.18 -1.53 14.67
CA HIS A 266 21.09 -2.77 15.46
C HIS A 266 22.45 -3.17 16.04
N TRP A 267 23.49 -3.09 15.22
CA TRP A 267 24.85 -3.30 15.66
C TRP A 267 25.27 -2.28 16.73
N ALA A 268 24.94 -1.00 16.55
CA ALA A 268 25.20 0.03 17.55
C ALA A 268 24.50 -0.27 18.88
N ILE A 269 23.24 -0.73 18.87
CA ILE A 269 22.50 -1.17 20.07
C ILE A 269 23.27 -2.26 20.82
N TYR A 270 23.86 -3.24 20.12
CA TYR A 270 24.63 -4.32 20.75
C TYR A 270 25.99 -3.89 21.29
N THR A 271 26.53 -2.74 20.86
CA THR A 271 27.82 -2.20 21.34
C THR A 271 27.68 -1.24 22.51
N LYS A 272 26.47 -0.79 22.85
CA LYS A 272 26.22 0.13 23.95
C LYS A 272 25.74 -0.61 25.21
N GLY A 273 26.21 -0.17 26.37
CA GLY A 273 25.77 -0.68 27.67
C GLY A 273 24.32 -0.29 28.00
N PRO A 274 23.72 -0.87 29.06
CA PRO A 274 24.36 -1.77 30.04
C PRO A 274 24.36 -3.26 29.63
N CYS A 275 23.52 -3.68 28.69
CA CYS A 275 23.31 -5.11 28.42
C CYS A 275 23.97 -5.66 27.14
N TYR A 276 24.59 -4.81 26.31
CA TYR A 276 25.33 -5.21 25.11
C TYR A 276 24.57 -6.24 24.25
N ARG A 277 25.05 -7.49 24.17
CA ARG A 277 24.50 -8.59 23.35
C ARG A 277 23.21 -9.22 23.91
N LEU A 278 22.81 -8.91 25.14
CA LEU A 278 21.58 -9.40 25.77
C LEU A 278 20.67 -8.25 26.21
N PRO A 279 20.15 -7.42 25.27
CA PRO A 279 19.23 -6.34 25.62
C PRO A 279 18.09 -6.88 26.50
N LEU A 280 17.82 -6.20 27.62
CA LEU A 280 16.78 -6.52 28.61
C LEU A 280 17.00 -7.77 29.47
N ALA A 281 17.99 -8.62 29.17
CA ALA A 281 18.22 -9.90 29.88
C ALA A 281 19.52 -9.92 30.72
N CYS A 282 20.17 -8.76 30.90
CA CYS A 282 21.38 -8.67 31.70
C CYS A 282 21.09 -8.28 33.17
N PRO A 283 21.99 -8.56 34.12
CA PRO A 283 21.82 -8.17 35.53
C PRO A 283 21.66 -6.66 35.74
N GLY A 284 22.15 -5.84 34.80
CA GLY A 284 21.98 -4.38 34.78
C GLY A 284 20.69 -3.90 34.10
N ALA A 285 19.82 -4.80 33.64
CA ALA A 285 18.54 -4.47 33.01
C ALA A 285 17.43 -4.14 34.02
N ASP A 286 17.65 -4.35 35.33
CA ASP A 286 16.65 -4.18 36.39
C ASP A 286 15.29 -4.81 36.00
N ASP A 287 15.31 -6.13 35.79
CA ASP A 287 14.17 -6.95 35.35
C ASP A 287 13.56 -6.52 33.99
N GLY A 288 14.39 -6.01 33.08
CA GLY A 288 13.98 -5.55 31.73
C GLY A 288 13.45 -4.11 31.70
N ARG A 289 13.66 -3.31 32.73
CA ARG A 289 13.26 -1.89 32.78
C ARG A 289 14.30 -0.94 32.20
N ILE A 290 15.58 -1.33 32.18
CA ILE A 290 16.69 -0.51 31.69
C ILE A 290 17.13 -1.03 30.31
N SER A 291 16.70 -0.31 29.27
CA SER A 291 17.13 -0.54 27.89
C SER A 291 18.55 0.00 27.65
N ASN A 292 19.17 -0.39 26.51
CA ASN A 292 20.48 0.14 26.13
C ASN A 292 20.41 1.66 25.88
N ASP A 293 21.49 2.38 26.20
CA ASP A 293 21.59 3.85 26.14
C ASP A 293 21.71 4.37 24.69
N ILE A 294 20.69 4.11 23.88
CA ILE A 294 20.49 4.72 22.57
C ILE A 294 19.06 5.26 22.52
N SER A 295 18.92 6.53 22.15
CA SER A 295 17.60 7.13 22.00
C SER A 295 16.84 6.54 20.82
N VAL A 296 15.56 6.24 21.00
CA VAL A 296 14.68 5.72 19.94
C VAL A 296 14.63 6.64 18.71
N TRP A 297 14.86 7.95 18.88
CA TRP A 297 14.93 8.93 17.79
C TRP A 297 16.08 8.68 16.81
N THR A 298 17.06 7.84 17.16
CA THR A 298 18.10 7.39 16.22
C THR A 298 17.51 6.53 15.08
N GLN A 299 16.27 6.03 15.20
CA GLN A 299 15.56 5.35 14.13
C GLN A 299 14.92 6.30 13.10
N THR A 300 14.74 7.59 13.40
CA THR A 300 14.15 8.57 12.48
C THR A 300 14.72 8.57 11.05
N PRO A 301 16.05 8.48 10.80
CA PRO A 301 16.57 8.39 9.44
C PRO A 301 16.11 7.14 8.68
N ILE A 302 15.88 6.02 9.37
CA ILE A 302 15.38 4.77 8.75
C ILE A 302 13.97 5.01 8.22
N TYR A 303 13.08 5.54 9.06
CA TYR A 303 11.69 5.88 8.68
C TYR A 303 11.64 6.94 7.59
N SER A 304 12.56 7.90 7.59
CA SER A 304 12.63 8.93 6.54
C SER A 304 13.03 8.35 5.19
N LEU A 305 14.02 7.44 5.16
CA LEU A 305 14.43 6.73 3.94
C LEU A 305 13.33 5.78 3.44
N LEU A 306 12.64 5.09 4.36
CA LEU A 306 11.49 4.24 4.02
C LEU A 306 10.37 5.05 3.38
N ALA A 307 9.99 6.18 3.97
CA ALA A 307 8.95 7.07 3.42
C ALA A 307 9.34 7.59 2.03
N PHE A 308 10.61 7.95 1.82
CA PHE A 308 11.07 8.40 0.49
C PHE A 308 11.00 7.26 -0.54
N ALA A 309 11.42 6.05 -0.15
CA ALA A 309 11.31 4.86 -0.99
C ALA A 309 9.84 4.51 -1.28
N GLU A 310 8.95 4.60 -0.29
CA GLU A 310 7.53 4.38 -0.43
C GLU A 310 6.91 5.33 -1.45
N ILE A 311 7.18 6.64 -1.33
CA ILE A 311 6.65 7.64 -2.26
C ILE A 311 7.13 7.35 -3.69
N LEU A 312 8.40 7.02 -3.92
CA LEU A 312 8.89 6.76 -5.27
C LEU A 312 8.50 5.38 -5.81
N GLY A 313 8.39 4.37 -4.95
CA GLY A 313 8.14 2.98 -5.31
C GLY A 313 6.65 2.67 -5.44
N TYR A 314 5.88 2.79 -4.34
CA TYR A 314 4.48 2.36 -4.28
C TYR A 314 3.55 3.20 -5.15
N THR A 315 3.75 4.52 -5.17
CA THR A 315 2.90 5.40 -5.99
C THR A 315 3.13 5.11 -7.47
N THR A 316 4.40 4.99 -7.88
CA THR A 316 4.77 4.64 -9.26
C THR A 316 4.34 3.23 -9.63
N LEU A 317 4.39 2.26 -8.72
CA LEU A 317 3.88 0.90 -8.96
C LEU A 317 2.37 0.92 -9.22
N SER A 318 1.63 1.74 -8.48
CA SER A 318 0.18 1.88 -8.63
C SER A 318 -0.17 2.57 -9.96
N GLU A 319 0.56 3.63 -10.34
CA GLU A 319 0.44 4.30 -11.64
C GLU A 319 0.80 3.36 -12.80
N TYR A 320 1.90 2.63 -12.67
CA TYR A 320 2.36 1.66 -13.67
C TYR A 320 1.36 0.51 -13.86
N SER A 321 0.87 -0.05 -12.74
CA SER A 321 -0.18 -1.06 -12.71
C SER A 321 -1.42 -0.60 -13.46
N TYR A 322 -1.88 0.62 -13.19
CA TYR A 322 -3.08 1.17 -13.81
C TYR A 322 -2.89 1.43 -15.32
N SER A 323 -1.76 2.03 -15.71
CA SER A 323 -1.46 2.35 -17.12
C SER A 323 -1.23 1.12 -18.00
N LYS A 324 -0.81 -0.01 -17.41
CA LYS A 324 -0.56 -1.28 -18.11
C LYS A 324 -1.69 -2.29 -17.97
N ALA A 325 -2.67 -2.04 -17.09
CA ALA A 325 -3.81 -2.93 -16.95
C ALA A 325 -4.77 -2.79 -18.15
N PRO A 326 -5.26 -3.90 -18.71
CA PRO A 326 -6.38 -3.90 -19.65
C PRO A 326 -7.58 -3.17 -19.05
N THR A 327 -8.34 -2.41 -19.84
CA THR A 327 -9.52 -1.66 -19.36
C THR A 327 -10.52 -2.56 -18.64
N GLU A 328 -10.73 -3.76 -19.17
CA GLU A 328 -11.62 -4.78 -18.63
C GLU A 328 -11.02 -5.50 -17.39
N MET A 329 -9.70 -5.52 -17.20
CA MET A 329 -9.03 -6.28 -16.13
C MET A 329 -8.37 -5.41 -15.06
N ARG A 330 -8.72 -4.12 -14.98
CA ARG A 330 -8.14 -3.19 -13.98
C ARG A 330 -8.29 -3.69 -12.56
N SER A 331 -9.45 -4.22 -12.21
CA SER A 331 -9.75 -4.78 -10.88
C SER A 331 -8.88 -6.01 -10.56
N LEU A 332 -8.69 -6.91 -11.53
CA LEU A 332 -7.85 -8.10 -11.41
C LEU A 332 -6.37 -7.74 -11.18
N VAL A 333 -5.85 -6.81 -11.97
CA VAL A 333 -4.46 -6.35 -11.85
C VAL A 333 -4.25 -5.61 -10.52
N GLN A 334 -5.23 -4.83 -10.08
CA GLN A 334 -5.20 -4.17 -8.77
C GLN A 334 -5.30 -5.17 -7.60
N ALA A 335 -6.04 -6.26 -7.76
CA ALA A 335 -6.10 -7.36 -6.79
C ALA A 335 -4.75 -8.09 -6.70
N LEU A 336 -4.10 -8.37 -7.83
CA LEU A 336 -2.75 -8.96 -7.84
C LEU A 336 -1.68 -8.07 -7.19
N ARG A 337 -1.84 -6.74 -7.25
CA ARG A 337 -0.98 -5.79 -6.52
C ARG A 337 -1.20 -5.84 -5.00
N GLN A 338 -2.38 -6.26 -4.54
CA GLN A 338 -2.70 -6.41 -3.12
C GLN A 338 -2.22 -7.73 -2.52
N MET A 339 -1.95 -8.73 -3.37
CA MET A 339 -1.26 -9.98 -2.98
C MET A 339 0.23 -9.74 -2.79
#